data_AF-A0A645JE25-F1
#
_entry.id   AF-A0A645JE25-F1
#
_cell.length_a   1.000
_cell.length_b   1.000
_cell.length_c   1.000
_cell.angle_alpha   90.00
_cell.angle_beta   90.00
_cell.angle_gamma   90.00
#
_symmetry.space_group_name_H-M   'P 1'
#
loop_
_entity.id
_entity.type
_entity.pdbx_description
1 polymer ?
#
loop_
_entity_poly.entity_id
_entity_poly.type
_entity_poly.pdbx_seq_one_letter_code
_entity_poly.pdbx_strand_id
1 'polypeptide(L)'
;MLKEVEIYPWGQKRNFHGFVQYKPKSQRHWNFYIVGFGGQPLPDGSDSIGHVSLFNGGTQECKMDMRDRLLVCGKWYDKKHWDH
;
A
#
# COMPACT_ATOMS: atom_id res chain seq x y z
N MET A 1 6.21 13.81 -19.28
CA MET A 1 5.02 12.98 -19.02
C MET A 1 5.51 11.74 -18.26
N LEU A 2 5.29 11.67 -16.95
CA LEU A 2 5.72 10.50 -16.15
C LEU A 2 4.89 9.30 -16.63
N LYS A 3 5.55 8.20 -17.01
CA LYS A 3 4.85 6.97 -17.37
C LYS A 3 4.09 6.49 -16.13
N GLU A 4 2.78 6.32 -16.25
CA GLU A 4 1.94 5.87 -15.13
C GLU A 4 2.33 4.47 -14.65
N VAL A 5 2.91 3.64 -15.53
CA VAL A 5 3.35 2.27 -15.25
C VAL A 5 4.75 2.03 -15.80
N GLU A 6 5.63 1.50 -14.95
CA GLU A 6 6.97 0.99 -15.28
C GLU A 6 6.91 -0.53 -15.38
N ILE A 7 7.53 -1.10 -16.42
CA ILE A 7 7.53 -2.54 -16.69
C ILE A 7 8.94 -3.10 -16.46
N TYR A 8 9.01 -4.18 -15.71
CA TYR A 8 10.23 -4.88 -15.33
C TYR A 8 10.16 -6.36 -15.74
N PRO A 9 11.31 -7.05 -15.80
CA PRO A 9 11.33 -8.50 -16.04
C PRO A 9 10.46 -9.29 -15.05
N TRP A 10 10.39 -8.83 -13.80
CA TRP A 10 9.68 -9.47 -12.69
C TRP A 10 8.21 -9.02 -12.54
N GLY A 11 7.79 -7.91 -13.14
CA GLY A 11 6.45 -7.36 -12.91
C GLY A 11 6.26 -5.94 -13.41
N GLN A 12 5.25 -5.27 -12.84
CA GLN A 12 4.94 -3.88 -13.13
C GLN A 12 4.98 -3.06 -11.84
N LYS A 13 5.35 -1.79 -11.93
CA LYS A 13 5.30 -0.80 -10.85
C LYS A 13 4.52 0.41 -11.33
N ARG A 14 3.76 1.08 -10.46
CA ARG A 14 3.05 2.31 -10.82
C ARG A 14 2.99 3.31 -9.69
N ASN A 15 2.77 4.58 -10.05
CA ASN A 15 2.42 5.64 -9.12
C ASN A 15 0.88 5.70 -8.99
N PHE A 16 0.35 5.25 -7.86
CA PHE A 16 -1.08 5.29 -7.56
C PHE A 16 -1.35 6.37 -6.51
N HIS A 17 -1.74 7.56 -6.95
CA HIS A 17 -2.03 8.71 -6.07
C HIS A 17 -0.89 9.04 -5.09
N GLY A 18 0.36 8.90 -5.51
CA GLY A 18 1.54 9.14 -4.68
C GLY A 18 2.08 7.89 -3.97
N PHE A 19 1.35 6.78 -3.98
CA PHE A 19 1.80 5.50 -3.41
C PHE A 19 2.44 4.62 -4.48
N VAL A 20 3.39 3.78 -4.05
CA VAL A 20 3.90 2.71 -4.90
C VAL A 20 2.89 1.57 -4.94
N GLN A 21 2.59 1.10 -6.14
CA GLN A 21 2.01 -0.23 -6.31
C GLN A 21 2.86 -1.11 -7.19
N TYR A 22 2.95 -2.39 -6.81
CA TYR A 22 3.61 -3.44 -7.57
C TYR A 22 2.59 -4.47 -8.03
N LYS A 23 2.80 -5.03 -9.22
CA LYS A 23 2.06 -6.19 -9.73
C LYS A 23 3.06 -7.20 -10.28
N PRO A 24 3.44 -8.21 -9.48
CA PRO A 24 4.24 -9.33 -9.97
C PRO A 24 3.57 -10.02 -11.16
N LYS A 25 4.34 -10.55 -12.11
CA LYS A 25 3.77 -11.26 -13.27
C LYS A 25 2.86 -12.44 -12.89
N SER A 26 3.13 -13.07 -11.75
CA SER A 26 2.37 -14.20 -11.20
C SER A 26 1.06 -13.79 -10.53
N GLN A 27 0.82 -12.50 -10.31
CA GLN A 27 -0.33 -12.02 -9.55
C GLN A 27 -1.29 -11.18 -10.40
N ARG A 28 -2.58 -11.27 -10.07
CA ARG A 28 -3.64 -10.54 -10.78
C ARG A 28 -3.85 -9.12 -10.25
N HIS A 29 -3.55 -8.90 -8.98
CA HIS A 29 -3.84 -7.66 -8.26
C HIS A 29 -2.62 -6.74 -8.19
N TRP A 30 -2.90 -5.44 -8.04
CA TRP A 30 -1.88 -4.46 -7.66
C TRP A 30 -1.79 -4.44 -6.15
N ASN A 31 -0.56 -4.45 -5.64
CA ASN A 31 -0.29 -4.47 -4.22
C ASN A 31 0.42 -3.19 -3.79
N PHE A 32 0.05 -2.68 -2.62
CA PHE A 32 0.81 -1.68 -1.90
C PHE A 32 1.99 -2.34 -1.20
N TYR A 33 3.14 -1.66 -1.19
CA TYR A 33 4.30 -2.11 -0.43
C TYR A 33 4.23 -1.58 0.99
N ILE A 34 4.10 -2.50 1.96
CA ILE A 34 3.96 -2.19 3.37
C ILE A 34 5.31 -2.42 4.04
N VAL A 35 5.95 -1.35 4.51
CA VAL A 35 7.32 -1.42 5.05
C VAL A 35 7.36 -1.73 6.54
N GLY A 36 6.22 -1.70 7.21
CA GLY A 36 6.13 -1.94 8.64
C GLY A 36 4.74 -1.69 9.20
N PHE A 37 4.54 -2.16 10.42
CA PHE A 37 3.30 -2.04 11.17
C PHE A 37 3.62 -1.48 12.57
N GLY A 38 2.65 -0.76 13.15
CA GLY A 38 2.76 -0.25 14.51
C GLY A 38 1.41 0.19 15.06
N GLY A 39 1.43 0.84 16.21
CA GLY A 39 0.27 1.55 16.76
C GLY A 39 -0.47 0.82 17.88
N GLN A 40 -1.02 1.65 18.75
CA GLN A 40 -2.07 1.33 19.72
C GLN A 40 -3.43 1.70 19.08
N PRO A 41 -4.55 1.30 19.70
CA PRO A 41 -5.87 1.77 19.29
C PRO A 41 -5.91 3.29 19.14
N LEU A 42 -6.39 3.76 17.99
CA LEU A 42 -6.50 5.16 17.63
C LEU A 42 -7.87 5.73 18.04
N PRO A 43 -7.98 7.03 18.34
CA PRO A 43 -9.23 7.65 18.80
C PRO A 43 -10.41 7.58 17.81
N ASP A 44 -10.15 7.25 16.54
CA ASP A 44 -11.15 7.16 15.48
C ASP A 44 -11.68 5.74 15.24
N GLY A 45 -11.32 4.79 16.12
CA GLY A 45 -11.76 3.40 16.03
C GLY A 45 -10.95 2.54 15.06
N SER A 46 -9.84 3.04 14.51
CA SER A 46 -8.81 2.18 13.93
C SER A 46 -7.88 1.65 15.02
N ASP A 47 -7.32 0.46 14.84
CA ASP A 47 -6.62 -0.25 15.92
C ASP A 47 -5.11 -0.09 15.87
N SER A 48 -4.61 0.26 14.68
CA SER A 48 -3.18 0.30 14.40
C SER A 48 -2.88 1.13 13.15
N ILE A 49 -1.60 1.24 12.83
CA ILE A 49 -1.08 1.90 11.65
C ILE A 49 -0.21 0.95 10.83
N GLY A 50 -0.30 1.06 9.50
CA GLY A 50 0.66 0.49 8.57
C GLY A 50 1.44 1.60 7.87
N HIS A 51 2.73 1.37 7.64
CA HIS A 51 3.58 2.29 6.89
C HIS A 51 3.62 1.85 5.42
N VAL A 52 3.03 2.65 4.53
CA VAL A 52 2.92 2.34 3.10
C VAL A 52 3.95 3.14 2.32
N SER A 53 4.65 2.50 1.38
CA SER A 53 5.67 3.16 0.57
C SER A 53 5.08 4.18 -0.42
N LEU A 54 5.67 5.37 -0.43
CA LEU A 54 5.38 6.46 -1.36
C LEU A 54 6.26 6.36 -2.60
N PHE A 55 5.73 6.81 -3.74
CA PHE A 55 6.42 6.75 -5.03
C PHE A 55 7.65 7.66 -5.09
N ASN A 56 7.71 8.68 -4.24
CA ASN A 56 8.87 9.56 -4.07
C ASN A 56 9.96 9.00 -3.15
N GLY A 57 9.84 7.76 -2.69
CA GLY A 57 10.84 7.09 -1.83
C GLY A 57 10.60 7.22 -0.33
N GLY A 58 9.56 7.95 0.09
CA GLY A 58 9.14 8.04 1.49
C GLY A 58 8.19 6.93 1.93
N THR A 59 7.63 7.11 3.13
CA THR A 59 6.56 6.27 3.68
C THR A 59 5.44 7.15 4.22
N GLN A 60 4.23 6.62 4.26
CA GLN A 60 3.09 7.30 4.85
C GLN A 60 2.33 6.34 5.77
N GLU A 61 2.00 6.83 6.95
CA GLU A 61 1.11 6.12 7.87
C GLU A 61 -0.31 6.05 7.30
N CYS A 62 -0.83 4.84 7.29
CA CYS A 62 -2.20 4.52 6.87
C CYS A 62 -2.88 3.78 8.01
N LYS A 63 -4.13 4.15 8.30
CA LYS A 63 -4.92 3.53 9.35
C LYS A 63 -5.18 2.06 9.04
N MET A 64 -5.17 1.23 10.06
CA MET A 64 -5.49 -0.19 9.95
C MET A 64 -6.60 -0.56 10.93
N ASP A 65 -7.60 -1.29 10.43
CA ASP A 65 -8.74 -1.75 11.25
C ASP A 65 -8.56 -3.18 11.77
N MET A 66 -9.42 -3.61 12.70
CA MET A 66 -9.45 -4.96 13.30
C MET A 66 -9.54 -6.11 12.28
N ARG A 67 -9.85 -5.81 11.01
CA ARG A 67 -9.94 -6.82 9.94
C ARG A 67 -8.67 -6.86 9.09
N ASP A 68 -7.60 -6.25 9.57
CA ASP A 68 -6.33 -6.08 8.87
C ASP A 68 -6.54 -5.49 7.47
N ARG A 69 -7.27 -4.37 7.38
CA ARG A 69 -7.41 -3.59 6.15
C ARG A 69 -6.72 -2.24 6.32
N LEU A 70 -6.02 -1.78 5.29
CA LEU A 70 -5.39 -0.46 5.27
C LEU A 70 -6.27 0.56 4.55
N LEU A 71 -6.44 1.74 5.16
CA LEU A 71 -7.11 2.87 4.53
C LEU A 71 -6.11 3.65 3.67
N VAL A 72 -6.17 3.46 2.36
CA VAL A 72 -5.32 4.17 1.38
C VAL A 72 -6.21 4.93 0.40
N CYS A 73 -5.94 6.22 0.20
CA CYS A 73 -6.74 7.10 -0.66
C CYS A 73 -8.26 7.02 -0.38
N GLY A 74 -8.64 6.94 0.90
CA GLY A 74 -10.05 6.87 1.32
C GLY A 74 -10.73 5.52 1.10
N LYS A 75 -10.01 4.47 0.68
CA LYS A 75 -10.55 3.12 0.49
C LYS A 75 -9.81 2.09 1.34
N TRP A 76 -10.56 1.15 1.89
CA TRP A 76 -10.03 0.01 2.65
C TRP A 76 -9.55 -1.09 1.71
N TYR A 77 -8.32 -1.56 1.92
CA TYR A 77 -7.69 -2.64 1.16
C TYR A 77 -7.26 -3.77 2.10
N ASP A 78 -7.72 -4.98 1.82
CA ASP A 78 -7.35 -6.21 2.55
C ASP A 78 -5.95 -6.74 2.15
N LYS A 79 -5.45 -7.71 2.91
CA LYS A 79 -4.11 -8.32 2.75
C LYS A 79 -3.76 -8.81 1.36
N LYS A 80 -4.74 -9.13 0.50
CA LYS A 80 -4.46 -9.59 -0.88
C LYS A 80 -3.99 -8.47 -1.81
N HIS A 81 -4.05 -7.22 -1.35
CA HIS A 81 -3.55 -6.04 -2.05
C HIS A 81 -2.26 -5.51 -1.39
N TRP A 82 -1.58 -6.32 -0.58
CA TRP A 82 -0.38 -5.92 0.14
C TRP A 82 0.78 -6.79 -0.32
N ASP A 83 1.99 -6.23 -0.21
CA ASP A 83 3.26 -6.92 -0.36
C ASP A 83 4.23 -6.36 0.70
N HIS A 84 5.22 -7.14 1.13
CA HIS A 84 6.16 -6.76 2.20
C HIS A 84 7.57 -7.29 1.91
#